data_AF-A0A0D7X8S8-F1
#
_entry.id   AF-A0A0D7X8S8-F1
#
_cell.length_a   1.000
_cell.length_b   1.000
_cell.length_c   1.000
_cell.angle_alpha   90.00
_cell.angle_beta   90.00
_cell.angle_gamma   90.00
#
_symmetry.space_group_name_H-M   'P 1'
#
loop_
_entity.id
_entity.type
_entity.pdbx_description
1 polymer ?
#
loop_
_entity_poly.entity_id
_entity_poly.type
_entity_poly.pdbx_seq_one_letter_code
_entity_poly.pdbx_strand_id
1 'polypeptide(L)'
;MINKKLFVLVLVILIFSGCGVNKEVEVKSIAPKSATPTIVSPEITKDSSKATVQDSDTLDQFIKKIQPKDEHLQKIIKEDLDRDGKLEYVLAFGLEKEEIYNIFVVREDAGYHIIDKLEDPVIVVHLNTDVKIMKLDQTDQKFIVVYSIGDGGAYSEGFSIYALENNHIKSINSDFPNATGQGIRTLKDTDHDGVFESVDYYEFSDTQGHTVVVYQKYDGTGPEKKEILYKNKSKKFVYPSDPKAVILNYLEVDYLMKWFDLPFPEMAQLTDPAARQTYDFEDAIDFSGLAYLSYWGLDLSYEEISGDENRKVYLVKGNSEEERVRAKKEITFTLEKQSGKWRIMSIELNDKF
;
A
#
# COMPACT_ATOMS: atom_id res chain seq x y z
N MET A 1 5.57 41.96 1.58
CA MET A 1 7.01 41.76 1.90
C MET A 1 7.13 41.25 3.31
N ILE A 2 7.18 39.92 3.49
CA ILE A 2 7.30 39.30 4.81
C ILE A 2 8.79 39.27 5.18
N ASN A 3 9.08 39.73 6.39
CA ASN A 3 10.41 40.09 6.86
C ASN A 3 11.28 38.83 7.06
N LYS A 4 12.27 38.62 6.18
CA LYS A 4 13.20 37.45 6.19
C LYS A 4 13.90 37.23 7.55
N LYS A 5 13.96 38.26 8.42
CA LYS A 5 14.55 38.14 9.76
C LYS A 5 13.69 37.38 10.76
N LEU A 6 12.37 37.31 10.57
CA LEU A 6 11.47 36.58 11.47
C LEU A 6 11.52 35.06 11.21
N PHE A 7 11.76 34.65 9.96
CA PHE A 7 11.82 33.24 9.57
C PHE A 7 13.10 32.54 10.09
N VAL A 8 14.22 33.26 10.13
CA VAL A 8 15.49 32.74 10.65
C VAL A 8 15.45 32.58 12.18
N LEU A 9 14.69 33.42 12.90
CA LEU A 9 14.55 33.33 14.35
C LEU A 9 13.75 32.09 14.79
N VAL A 10 12.71 31.71 14.03
CA VAL A 10 11.90 30.52 14.31
C VAL A 10 12.68 29.23 14.05
N LEU A 11 13.55 29.21 13.03
CA LEU A 11 14.36 28.03 12.70
C LEU A 11 15.41 27.71 13.77
N VAL A 12 16.00 28.74 14.41
CA VAL A 12 17.01 28.54 15.47
C VAL A 12 16.38 28.03 16.78
N ILE A 13 15.14 28.41 17.10
CA ILE A 13 14.44 27.92 18.30
C ILE A 13 14.06 26.43 18.19
N LEU A 14 13.78 25.95 16.98
CA LEU A 14 13.48 24.54 16.72
C LEU A 14 14.71 23.63 16.84
N ILE A 15 15.91 24.12 16.52
CA ILE A 15 17.15 23.33 16.59
C ILE A 15 17.66 23.17 18.03
N PHE A 16 17.36 24.11 18.94
CA PHE A 16 17.84 24.06 20.33
C PHE A 16 16.87 23.42 21.33
N SER A 17 15.67 22.98 20.91
CA SER A 17 14.67 22.38 21.82
C SER A 17 14.62 20.84 21.78
N GLY A 18 15.56 20.19 21.07
CA GLY A 18 15.53 18.74 20.82
C GLY A 18 16.55 17.88 21.58
N CYS A 19 17.33 18.43 22.52
CA CYS A 19 18.25 17.65 23.34
C CYS A 19 17.60 17.28 24.69
N GLY A 20 16.87 16.17 24.70
CA GLY A 20 16.37 15.50 25.91
C GLY A 20 16.88 14.06 25.96
N VAL A 21 17.95 13.85 26.73
CA VAL A 21 18.52 12.53 27.06
C VAL A 21 17.47 11.69 27.78
N ASN A 22 17.06 10.55 27.22
CA ASN A 22 16.36 9.51 27.96
C ASN A 22 17.21 8.24 27.98
N LYS A 23 17.61 7.86 29.20
CA LYS A 23 18.31 6.63 29.54
C LYS A 23 17.47 5.42 29.15
N GLU A 24 18.11 4.45 28.48
CA GLU A 24 17.59 3.10 28.34
C GLU A 24 17.37 2.48 29.72
N VAL A 25 16.14 2.03 29.98
CA VAL A 25 15.82 1.13 31.09
C VAL A 25 16.00 -0.29 30.58
N GLU A 26 17.05 -0.92 31.07
CA GLU A 26 17.38 -2.33 30.92
C GLU A 26 16.25 -3.21 31.50
N VAL A 27 15.52 -3.93 30.66
CA VAL A 27 14.61 -5.00 31.11
C VAL A 27 15.29 -6.35 30.83
N LYS A 28 15.83 -6.93 31.90
CA LYS A 28 16.24 -8.33 31.96
C LYS A 28 15.02 -9.24 31.73
N SER A 29 15.06 -10.05 30.68
CA SER A 29 14.21 -11.24 30.57
C SER A 29 15.07 -12.50 30.60
N ILE A 30 14.63 -13.43 31.44
CA ILE A 30 15.33 -14.60 31.95
C ILE A 30 15.11 -15.76 30.98
N ALA A 31 16.19 -16.32 30.45
CA ALA A 31 16.16 -17.56 29.67
C ALA A 31 15.88 -18.79 30.56
N PRO A 32 15.17 -19.82 30.05
CA PRO A 32 15.39 -21.20 30.46
C PRO A 32 16.41 -21.89 29.54
N LYS A 33 17.29 -22.69 30.15
CA LYS A 33 18.36 -23.47 29.50
C LYS A 33 17.88 -24.75 28.80
N SER A 34 18.64 -25.10 27.75
CA SER A 34 19.11 -26.43 27.31
C SER A 34 18.24 -27.29 26.39
N ALA A 35 18.73 -27.50 25.15
CA ALA A 35 19.40 -28.74 24.75
C ALA A 35 20.20 -28.52 23.45
N THR A 36 21.51 -28.73 23.51
CA THR A 36 22.43 -28.63 22.37
C THR A 36 22.41 -29.94 21.57
N PRO A 37 22.15 -29.95 20.25
CA PRO A 37 22.57 -31.05 19.42
C PRO A 37 24.01 -30.80 18.97
N THR A 38 24.88 -31.76 19.26
CA THR A 38 26.24 -31.86 18.73
C THR A 38 26.18 -31.89 17.20
N ILE A 39 26.56 -30.79 16.55
CA ILE A 39 26.86 -30.79 15.11
C ILE A 39 28.24 -31.43 14.97
N VAL A 40 28.24 -32.69 14.53
CA VAL A 40 29.42 -33.38 14.02
C VAL A 40 29.79 -32.67 12.73
N SER A 41 30.98 -32.05 12.69
CA SER A 41 31.60 -31.56 11.45
C SER A 41 31.61 -32.69 10.41
N PRO A 42 31.05 -32.50 9.21
CA PRO A 42 31.39 -33.33 8.09
C PRO A 42 32.86 -33.09 7.76
N GLU A 43 33.61 -34.17 7.81
CA GLU A 43 34.97 -34.30 7.31
C GLU A 43 35.03 -33.73 5.89
N ILE A 44 35.93 -32.77 5.66
CA ILE A 44 36.21 -32.22 4.33
C ILE A 44 36.91 -33.33 3.55
N THR A 45 36.14 -34.21 2.91
CA THR A 45 36.63 -34.97 1.77
C THR A 45 36.88 -33.97 0.65
N LYS A 46 38.17 -33.63 0.49
CA LYS A 46 38.72 -33.09 -0.75
C LYS A 46 38.35 -34.07 -1.86
N ASP A 47 37.32 -33.70 -2.61
CA ASP A 47 37.22 -34.15 -3.99
C ASP A 47 37.02 -32.96 -4.92
N SER A 48 37.70 -33.09 -6.04
CA SER A 48 38.15 -32.02 -6.92
C SER A 48 37.03 -31.50 -7.82
N SER A 49 36.75 -30.20 -7.77
CA SER A 49 36.55 -29.40 -8.96
C SER A 49 36.92 -27.95 -8.66
N LYS A 50 37.99 -27.47 -9.30
CA LYS A 50 38.35 -26.06 -9.38
C LYS A 50 37.15 -25.27 -9.94
N ALA A 51 36.45 -24.53 -9.10
CA ALA A 51 35.79 -23.30 -9.54
C ALA A 51 36.91 -22.25 -9.60
N THR A 52 37.36 -21.96 -10.82
CA THR A 52 38.62 -21.25 -11.10
C THR A 52 38.44 -19.75 -10.96
N VAL A 53 39.46 -19.04 -10.46
CA VAL A 53 39.60 -17.56 -10.49
C VAL A 53 39.27 -16.97 -11.88
N GLN A 54 39.41 -17.76 -12.94
CA GLN A 54 39.08 -17.45 -14.32
C GLN A 54 37.57 -17.18 -14.57
N ASP A 55 36.66 -17.83 -13.86
CA ASP A 55 35.20 -17.66 -14.08
C ASP A 55 34.74 -16.28 -13.60
N SER A 56 35.24 -15.84 -12.44
CA SER A 56 35.03 -14.49 -11.89
C SER A 56 35.54 -13.41 -12.84
N ASP A 57 36.76 -13.58 -13.39
CA ASP A 57 37.36 -12.62 -14.32
C ASP A 57 36.55 -12.49 -15.62
N THR A 58 35.90 -13.58 -16.07
CA THR A 58 35.06 -13.56 -17.28
C THR A 58 33.69 -12.93 -17.07
N LEU A 59 33.04 -13.18 -15.92
CA LEU A 59 31.77 -12.53 -15.58
C LEU A 59 31.96 -11.02 -15.40
N ASP A 60 33.01 -10.58 -14.69
CA ASP A 60 33.30 -9.16 -14.50
C ASP A 60 33.55 -8.43 -15.82
N GLN A 61 34.25 -9.08 -16.75
CA GLN A 61 34.43 -8.54 -18.11
C GLN A 61 33.11 -8.44 -18.87
N PHE A 62 32.25 -9.44 -18.72
CA PHE A 62 30.92 -9.42 -19.35
C PHE A 62 30.02 -8.33 -18.76
N ILE A 63 29.97 -8.20 -17.42
CA ILE A 63 29.24 -7.14 -16.71
C ILE A 63 29.67 -5.77 -17.23
N LYS A 64 30.97 -5.48 -17.30
CA LYS A 64 31.49 -4.21 -17.83
C LYS A 64 31.10 -3.95 -19.29
N LYS A 65 30.93 -5.01 -20.09
CA LYS A 65 30.53 -4.92 -21.50
C LYS A 65 29.05 -4.56 -21.66
N ILE A 66 28.18 -5.05 -20.79
CA ILE A 66 26.73 -4.83 -20.87
C ILE A 66 26.24 -3.67 -20.00
N GLN A 67 27.10 -3.16 -19.11
CA GLN A 67 26.80 -2.06 -18.21
C GLN A 67 26.27 -0.85 -18.98
N PRO A 68 25.05 -0.36 -18.66
CA PRO A 68 24.52 0.85 -19.25
C PRO A 68 25.41 2.06 -18.98
N LYS A 69 25.34 3.06 -19.86
CA LYS A 69 26.17 4.24 -19.78
C LYS A 69 25.88 5.00 -18.48
N ASP A 70 26.94 5.37 -17.76
CA ASP A 70 26.89 6.17 -16.53
C ASP A 70 26.24 5.46 -15.31
N GLU A 71 25.70 4.25 -15.49
CA GLU A 71 25.18 3.41 -14.39
C GLU A 71 26.26 2.55 -13.75
N HIS A 72 26.05 2.16 -12.50
CA HIS A 72 26.89 1.25 -11.75
C HIS A 72 26.12 -0.03 -11.39
N LEU A 73 26.84 -1.14 -11.30
CA LEU A 73 26.27 -2.38 -10.81
C LEU A 73 25.87 -2.23 -9.34
N GLN A 74 24.58 -2.39 -9.05
CA GLN A 74 24.01 -2.28 -7.71
C GLN A 74 23.90 -3.65 -7.04
N LYS A 75 23.53 -4.69 -7.80
CA LYS A 75 23.27 -6.03 -7.25
C LYS A 75 23.55 -7.13 -8.27
N ILE A 76 24.09 -8.24 -7.78
CA ILE A 76 24.17 -9.53 -8.49
C ILE A 76 23.44 -10.57 -7.64
N ILE A 77 22.51 -11.29 -8.24
CA ILE A 77 21.85 -12.44 -7.61
C ILE A 77 22.04 -13.64 -8.52
N LYS A 78 22.47 -14.77 -7.97
CA LYS A 78 22.76 -15.99 -8.72
C LYS A 78 21.80 -17.10 -8.29
N GLU A 79 21.07 -17.68 -9.24
CA GLU A 79 20.06 -18.71 -8.95
C GLU A 79 19.70 -19.51 -10.21
N ASP A 80 19.26 -20.76 -10.03
CA ASP A 80 18.61 -21.58 -11.08
C ASP A 80 17.10 -21.25 -11.10
N LEU A 81 16.70 -20.35 -12.00
CA LEU A 81 15.37 -19.74 -12.08
C LEU A 81 14.36 -20.61 -12.85
N ASP A 82 14.79 -21.34 -13.87
CA ASP A 82 13.94 -22.22 -14.69
C ASP A 82 14.13 -23.72 -14.40
N ARG A 83 15.02 -24.05 -13.46
CA ARG A 83 15.28 -25.40 -12.96
C ARG A 83 15.89 -26.34 -13.99
N ASP A 84 16.62 -25.81 -14.97
CA ASP A 84 17.35 -26.60 -15.95
C ASP A 84 18.73 -27.09 -15.42
N GLY A 85 19.08 -26.69 -14.18
CA GLY A 85 20.33 -27.02 -13.52
C GLY A 85 21.48 -26.06 -13.86
N LYS A 86 21.22 -25.04 -14.68
CA LYS A 86 22.15 -23.95 -14.95
C LYS A 86 21.79 -22.75 -14.09
N LEU A 87 22.76 -21.86 -13.93
CA LEU A 87 22.62 -20.70 -13.05
C LEU A 87 22.45 -19.45 -13.89
N GLU A 88 21.40 -18.69 -13.56
CA GLU A 88 21.17 -17.35 -14.04
C GLU A 88 21.72 -16.32 -13.07
N TYR A 89 22.15 -15.20 -13.64
CA TYR A 89 22.62 -14.03 -12.93
C TYR A 89 21.64 -12.90 -13.22
N VAL A 90 20.96 -12.43 -12.17
CA VAL A 90 20.15 -11.21 -12.18
C VAL A 90 21.06 -10.04 -11.81
N LEU A 91 21.34 -9.20 -12.80
CA LEU A 91 22.27 -8.07 -12.70
C LEU A 91 21.47 -6.77 -12.70
N ALA A 92 21.45 -6.07 -11.57
CA ALA A 92 20.75 -4.79 -11.41
C ALA A 92 21.74 -3.62 -11.47
N PHE A 93 21.44 -2.64 -12.31
CA PHE A 93 22.24 -1.43 -12.55
C PHE A 93 21.43 -0.17 -12.21
N GLY A 94 22.15 0.85 -11.74
CA GLY A 94 21.59 2.08 -11.19
C GLY A 94 22.58 3.23 -11.21
N LEU A 95 22.11 4.48 -11.30
CA LEU A 95 22.98 5.67 -11.23
C LEU A 95 23.45 5.92 -9.79
N GLU A 96 22.51 6.03 -8.87
CA GLU A 96 22.76 6.25 -7.45
C GLU A 96 22.64 4.94 -6.66
N LYS A 97 23.16 4.95 -5.43
CA LYS A 97 23.03 3.82 -4.51
C LYS A 97 21.55 3.59 -4.20
N GLU A 98 21.12 2.32 -4.27
CA GLU A 98 19.73 1.90 -3.99
C GLU A 98 18.68 2.37 -5.03
N GLU A 99 19.11 2.90 -6.18
CA GLU A 99 18.25 3.10 -7.35
C GLU A 99 18.54 2.04 -8.40
N ILE A 100 17.51 1.49 -9.04
CA ILE A 100 17.64 0.43 -10.04
C ILE A 100 16.88 0.83 -11.31
N TYR A 101 17.61 0.94 -12.42
CA TYR A 101 17.05 1.35 -13.72
C TYR A 101 17.03 0.21 -14.73
N ASN A 102 18.06 -0.64 -14.73
CA ASN A 102 18.17 -1.75 -15.67
C ASN A 102 18.44 -3.05 -14.93
N ILE A 103 17.66 -4.08 -15.24
CA ILE A 103 17.87 -5.43 -14.72
C ILE A 103 18.00 -6.38 -15.90
N PHE A 104 19.16 -7.04 -15.99
CA PHE A 104 19.43 -8.06 -17.00
C PHE A 104 19.45 -9.43 -16.36
N VAL A 105 18.91 -10.43 -17.06
CA VAL A 105 19.05 -11.84 -16.71
C VAL A 105 20.03 -12.47 -17.68
N VAL A 106 21.09 -13.06 -17.14
CA VAL A 106 22.24 -13.56 -17.89
C VAL A 106 22.46 -15.01 -17.54
N ARG A 107 22.79 -15.85 -18.53
CA ARG A 107 23.19 -17.25 -18.32
C ARG A 107 24.58 -17.50 -18.86
N GLU A 108 25.28 -18.42 -18.22
CA GLU A 108 26.53 -18.98 -18.70
C GLU A 108 26.28 -20.33 -19.37
N ASP A 109 26.46 -20.38 -20.70
CA ASP A 109 26.45 -21.63 -21.48
C ASP A 109 27.86 -21.85 -22.08
N ALA A 110 28.02 -21.62 -23.38
CA ALA A 110 29.32 -21.55 -24.06
C ALA A 110 29.97 -20.17 -23.91
N GLY A 111 29.70 -19.49 -22.79
CA GLY A 111 29.98 -18.08 -22.51
C GLY A 111 28.75 -17.34 -22.00
N TYR A 112 28.99 -16.21 -21.34
CA TYR A 112 27.94 -15.33 -20.83
C TYR A 112 27.16 -14.67 -21.95
N HIS A 113 25.83 -14.70 -21.86
CA HIS A 113 24.92 -14.00 -22.75
C HIS A 113 23.69 -13.52 -21.99
N ILE A 114 23.09 -12.43 -22.46
CA ILE A 114 21.82 -11.94 -21.92
C ILE A 114 20.73 -12.88 -22.41
N ILE A 115 19.98 -13.47 -21.48
CA ILE A 115 18.72 -14.16 -21.76
C ILE A 115 17.67 -13.12 -22.11
N ASP A 116 17.47 -12.17 -21.20
CA ASP A 116 16.51 -11.10 -21.38
C ASP A 116 16.82 -9.89 -20.50
N LYS A 117 16.11 -8.80 -20.75
CA LYS A 117 16.06 -7.62 -19.89
C LYS A 117 14.67 -7.53 -19.28
N LEU A 118 14.56 -7.24 -17.98
CA LEU A 118 13.26 -6.93 -17.40
C LEU A 118 12.76 -5.61 -18.00
N GLU A 119 11.64 -5.69 -18.71
CA GLU A 119 10.88 -4.51 -19.09
C GLU A 119 10.08 -4.04 -17.87
N ASP A 120 10.06 -2.73 -17.65
CA ASP A 120 9.27 -2.13 -16.59
C ASP A 120 7.84 -1.88 -17.10
N PRO A 121 6.84 -2.65 -16.63
CA PRO A 121 5.46 -2.51 -17.05
C PRO A 121 4.75 -1.35 -16.34
N VAL A 122 5.37 -0.72 -15.33
CA VAL A 122 4.73 0.30 -14.50
C VAL A 122 4.75 1.65 -15.22
N ILE A 123 3.57 2.17 -15.52
CA ILE A 123 3.38 3.43 -16.27
C ILE A 123 3.46 4.70 -15.42
N VAL A 124 3.37 4.56 -14.11
CA VAL A 124 3.45 5.68 -13.14
C VAL A 124 4.91 5.94 -12.75
N VAL A 125 5.25 7.19 -12.44
CA VAL A 125 6.62 7.54 -12.06
C VAL A 125 6.97 6.90 -10.72
N HIS A 126 8.04 6.11 -10.71
CA HIS A 126 8.49 5.35 -9.56
C HIS A 126 9.99 5.08 -9.66
N LEU A 127 10.58 4.62 -8.55
CA LEU A 127 11.98 4.21 -8.44
C LEU A 127 12.03 2.76 -7.95
N ASN A 128 12.67 1.87 -8.70
CA ASN A 128 12.95 0.51 -8.23
C ASN A 128 14.10 0.57 -7.20
N THR A 129 13.90 -0.04 -6.04
CA THR A 129 14.81 0.09 -4.88
C THR A 129 15.47 -1.22 -4.48
N ASP A 130 14.83 -2.36 -4.79
CA ASP A 130 15.42 -3.67 -4.50
C ASP A 130 14.96 -4.73 -5.49
N VAL A 131 15.79 -5.77 -5.64
CA VAL A 131 15.48 -6.96 -6.45
C VAL A 131 15.74 -8.18 -5.60
N LYS A 132 14.81 -9.12 -5.54
CA LYS A 132 14.94 -10.37 -4.81
C LYS A 132 14.55 -11.54 -5.69
N ILE A 133 15.07 -12.72 -5.35
CA ILE A 133 14.56 -13.98 -5.88
C ILE A 133 13.78 -14.66 -4.77
N MET A 134 12.53 -15.02 -5.04
CA MET A 134 11.59 -15.52 -4.04
C MET A 134 10.82 -16.74 -4.57
N LYS A 135 10.56 -17.70 -3.68
CA LYS A 135 9.54 -18.74 -3.89
C LYS A 135 8.22 -18.20 -3.33
N LEU A 136 7.21 -18.10 -4.19
CA LEU A 136 5.94 -17.42 -3.88
C LEU A 136 4.74 -18.37 -3.74
N ASP A 137 4.94 -19.64 -4.02
CA ASP A 137 3.98 -20.71 -3.76
C ASP A 137 4.71 -21.99 -3.38
N GLN A 138 3.96 -23.08 -3.25
CA GLN A 138 4.50 -24.38 -2.86
C GLN A 138 5.32 -25.07 -3.97
N THR A 139 5.25 -24.58 -5.22
CA THR A 139 6.09 -25.08 -6.32
C THR A 139 7.54 -24.64 -6.11
N ASP A 140 8.52 -25.31 -6.71
CA ASP A 140 9.91 -24.80 -6.64
C ASP A 140 10.21 -23.73 -7.69
N GLN A 141 9.18 -23.18 -8.36
CA GLN A 141 9.37 -22.02 -9.22
C GLN A 141 9.86 -20.85 -8.38
N LYS A 142 10.87 -20.16 -8.90
CA LYS A 142 11.41 -18.94 -8.30
C LYS A 142 11.06 -17.76 -9.18
N PHE A 143 10.80 -16.63 -8.54
CA PHE A 143 10.37 -15.40 -9.18
C PHE A 143 11.37 -14.29 -8.88
N ILE A 144 11.58 -13.41 -9.84
CA ILE A 144 12.29 -12.15 -9.62
C ILE A 144 11.26 -11.14 -9.14
N VAL A 145 11.41 -10.64 -7.92
CA VAL A 145 10.53 -9.62 -7.32
C VAL A 145 11.31 -8.31 -7.28
N VAL A 146 10.79 -7.29 -7.95
CA VAL A 146 11.34 -5.95 -7.98
C VAL A 146 10.47 -5.07 -7.09
N TYR A 147 11.06 -4.50 -6.05
CA TYR A 147 10.39 -3.56 -5.15
C TYR A 147 10.64 -2.14 -5.61
N SER A 148 9.65 -1.28 -5.41
CA SER A 148 9.75 0.11 -5.83
C SER A 148 9.15 1.07 -4.79
N ILE A 149 9.39 2.36 -4.98
CA ILE A 149 8.77 3.46 -4.23
C ILE A 149 8.32 4.55 -5.20
N GLY A 150 7.33 5.37 -4.80
CA GLY A 150 6.98 6.57 -5.54
C GLY A 150 8.11 7.59 -5.60
N ASP A 151 8.33 8.20 -6.77
CA ASP A 151 9.30 9.28 -6.93
C ASP A 151 8.72 10.62 -6.45
N GLY A 152 9.58 11.58 -6.07
CA GLY A 152 9.18 12.96 -5.80
C GLY A 152 8.33 13.18 -4.54
N GLY A 153 8.35 12.24 -3.59
CA GLY A 153 7.60 12.33 -2.33
C GLY A 153 6.18 11.76 -2.39
N ALA A 154 5.84 11.02 -3.44
CA ALA A 154 4.63 10.21 -3.48
C ALA A 154 4.69 9.13 -2.39
N TYR A 155 3.63 9.03 -1.58
CA TYR A 155 3.52 7.98 -0.57
C TYR A 155 3.02 6.70 -1.25
N SER A 156 3.95 6.02 -1.89
CA SER A 156 3.68 4.74 -2.53
C SER A 156 4.80 3.73 -2.43
N GLU A 157 4.40 2.49 -2.18
CA GLU A 157 5.26 1.32 -2.04
C GLU A 157 4.56 0.12 -2.66
N GLY A 158 5.32 -0.84 -3.17
CA GLY A 158 4.80 -1.87 -4.07
C GLY A 158 5.89 -2.74 -4.68
N PHE A 159 5.47 -3.61 -5.60
CA PHE A 159 6.37 -4.50 -6.31
C PHE A 159 5.84 -4.92 -7.69
N SER A 160 6.75 -5.47 -8.50
CA SER A 160 6.46 -6.22 -9.72
C SER A 160 7.11 -7.60 -9.66
N ILE A 161 6.44 -8.62 -10.19
CA ILE A 161 6.84 -10.03 -10.16
C ILE A 161 7.09 -10.52 -11.59
N TYR A 162 8.23 -11.15 -11.79
CA TYR A 162 8.65 -11.71 -13.06
C TYR A 162 9.02 -13.19 -12.91
N ALA A 163 8.77 -13.97 -13.96
CA ALA A 163 9.24 -15.34 -14.09
C ALA A 163 10.10 -15.50 -15.35
N LEU A 164 11.04 -16.43 -15.30
CA LEU A 164 11.76 -16.91 -16.47
C LEU A 164 10.99 -18.10 -17.06
N GLU A 165 10.41 -17.92 -18.25
CA GLU A 165 9.68 -18.96 -18.97
C GLU A 165 10.24 -19.07 -20.39
N ASN A 166 10.72 -20.25 -20.79
CA ASN A 166 11.24 -20.52 -22.13
C ASN A 166 12.34 -19.54 -22.59
N ASN A 167 13.31 -19.24 -21.72
CA ASN A 167 14.37 -18.25 -21.95
C ASN A 167 13.86 -16.82 -22.23
N HIS A 168 12.68 -16.46 -21.72
CA HIS A 168 12.14 -15.12 -21.78
C HIS A 168 11.63 -14.69 -20.41
N ILE A 169 11.80 -13.41 -20.11
CA ILE A 169 11.26 -12.84 -18.88
C ILE A 169 9.83 -12.38 -19.14
N LYS A 170 8.93 -12.84 -18.27
CA LYS A 170 7.51 -12.55 -18.34
C LYS A 170 7.06 -11.84 -17.07
N SER A 171 6.37 -10.72 -17.21
CA SER A 171 5.65 -10.10 -16.09
C SER A 171 4.49 -11.00 -15.69
N ILE A 172 4.51 -11.43 -14.44
CA ILE A 172 3.46 -12.26 -13.83
C ILE A 172 2.42 -11.37 -13.17
N ASN A 173 2.90 -10.40 -12.40
CA ASN A 173 2.06 -9.41 -11.76
C ASN A 173 2.81 -8.10 -11.65
N SER A 174 2.20 -7.06 -12.18
CA SER A 174 2.70 -5.70 -12.06
C SER A 174 1.52 -4.78 -11.87
N ASP A 175 1.46 -4.14 -10.70
CA ASP A 175 0.60 -2.96 -10.50
C ASP A 175 1.05 -2.19 -9.24
N PHE A 176 2.34 -1.83 -9.23
CA PHE A 176 2.92 -0.85 -8.31
C PHE A 176 2.02 0.41 -8.26
N PRO A 177 1.83 1.05 -7.10
CA PRO A 177 0.53 1.21 -6.38
C PRO A 177 -0.72 1.59 -7.22
N ASN A 178 -1.11 0.78 -8.21
CA ASN A 178 -2.14 1.08 -9.21
C ASN A 178 -1.91 2.34 -10.08
N ALA A 179 -2.76 2.54 -11.09
CA ALA A 179 -2.66 3.62 -12.06
C ALA A 179 -2.63 5.05 -11.48
N THR A 180 -3.03 5.24 -10.23
CA THR A 180 -2.98 6.56 -9.55
C THR A 180 -1.59 6.89 -9.00
N GLY A 181 -0.68 5.91 -8.91
CA GLY A 181 0.65 6.11 -8.34
C GLY A 181 0.64 6.27 -6.81
N GLN A 182 -0.46 5.95 -6.14
CA GLN A 182 -0.64 6.11 -4.70
C GLN A 182 -1.20 4.85 -4.05
N GLY A 183 -0.63 4.46 -2.91
CA GLY A 183 -1.02 3.22 -2.24
C GLY A 183 0.17 2.48 -1.65
N ILE A 184 -0.09 1.59 -0.71
CA ILE A 184 0.90 0.62 -0.25
C ILE A 184 0.43 -0.76 -0.69
N ARG A 185 1.32 -1.45 -1.40
CA ARG A 185 1.14 -2.83 -1.81
C ARG A 185 2.32 -3.66 -1.30
N THR A 186 2.05 -4.76 -0.62
CA THR A 186 3.09 -5.61 -0.02
C THR A 186 2.89 -7.06 -0.40
N LEU A 187 3.99 -7.81 -0.49
CA LEU A 187 3.96 -9.25 -0.76
C LEU A 187 4.14 -9.99 0.58
N LYS A 188 3.14 -10.76 1.02
CA LYS A 188 3.11 -11.42 2.33
C LYS A 188 2.59 -12.84 2.22
N ASP A 189 3.05 -13.74 3.08
CA ASP A 189 2.42 -15.03 3.33
C ASP A 189 1.59 -14.88 4.60
N THR A 190 0.30 -14.61 4.45
CA THR A 190 -0.55 -14.13 5.54
C THR A 190 -0.92 -15.24 6.51
N ASP A 191 -1.17 -16.45 6.00
CA ASP A 191 -1.58 -17.62 6.80
C ASP A 191 -0.47 -18.66 7.02
N HIS A 192 0.74 -18.38 6.52
CA HIS A 192 1.95 -19.20 6.66
C HIS A 192 1.83 -20.57 5.97
N ASP A 193 1.10 -20.64 4.86
CA ASP A 193 0.93 -21.86 4.04
C ASP A 193 1.99 -21.99 2.93
N GLY A 194 2.87 -21.00 2.79
CA GLY A 194 3.91 -20.93 1.76
C GLY A 194 3.43 -20.35 0.43
N VAL A 195 2.19 -19.83 0.35
CA VAL A 195 1.63 -19.11 -0.79
C VAL A 195 1.51 -17.63 -0.44
N PHE A 196 2.20 -16.80 -1.20
CA PHE A 196 2.19 -15.36 -0.96
C PHE A 196 0.96 -14.69 -1.61
N GLU A 197 0.44 -13.70 -0.92
CA GLU A 197 -0.54 -12.75 -1.39
C GLU A 197 0.08 -11.38 -1.67
N SER A 198 -0.43 -10.74 -2.72
CA SER A 198 -0.50 -9.30 -2.83
C SER A 198 -1.46 -8.76 -1.79
N VAL A 199 -0.97 -7.86 -0.94
CA VAL A 199 -1.76 -7.20 0.11
C VAL A 199 -1.74 -5.70 -0.14
N ASP A 200 -2.87 -5.18 -0.57
CA ASP A 200 -3.09 -3.79 -0.94
C ASP A 200 -3.79 -3.03 0.20
N TYR A 201 -3.25 -1.85 0.56
CA TYR A 201 -3.72 -1.02 1.66
C TYR A 201 -4.31 0.29 1.13
N TYR A 202 -5.62 0.43 1.26
CA TYR A 202 -6.35 1.66 0.93
C TYR A 202 -6.70 2.38 2.22
N GLU A 203 -6.01 3.49 2.48
CA GLU A 203 -6.15 4.30 3.68
C GLU A 203 -7.03 5.52 3.42
N PHE A 204 -7.98 5.74 4.32
CA PHE A 204 -8.98 6.79 4.21
C PHE A 204 -8.82 7.82 5.32
N SER A 205 -8.93 9.09 4.94
CA SER A 205 -9.00 10.21 5.87
C SER A 205 -10.43 10.51 6.28
N ASP A 206 -11.19 9.46 6.57
CA ASP A 206 -12.54 9.54 7.09
C ASP A 206 -12.51 9.63 8.63
N THR A 207 -13.67 9.87 9.22
CA THR A 207 -13.81 10.08 10.66
C THR A 207 -13.33 8.88 11.50
N GLN A 208 -13.48 7.65 11.00
CA GLN A 208 -13.08 6.44 11.71
C GLN A 208 -11.64 6.01 11.40
N GLY A 209 -10.98 6.66 10.42
CA GLY A 209 -9.65 6.31 9.93
C GLY A 209 -9.61 4.91 9.35
N HIS A 210 -10.57 4.57 8.50
CA HIS A 210 -10.67 3.27 7.87
C HIS A 210 -9.45 2.95 7.04
N THR A 211 -9.09 1.68 7.02
CA THR A 211 -8.18 1.11 6.03
C THR A 211 -8.83 -0.14 5.48
N VAL A 212 -9.07 -0.17 4.18
CA VAL A 212 -9.52 -1.38 3.49
C VAL A 212 -8.26 -2.13 3.05
N VAL A 213 -8.14 -3.38 3.48
CA VAL A 213 -7.05 -4.26 3.08
C VAL A 213 -7.60 -5.28 2.11
N VAL A 214 -6.96 -5.39 0.94
CA VAL A 214 -7.34 -6.35 -0.10
C VAL A 214 -6.22 -7.37 -0.24
N TYR A 215 -6.60 -8.65 -0.18
CA TYR A 215 -5.72 -9.80 -0.33
C TYR A 215 -6.05 -10.50 -1.63
N GLN A 216 -5.05 -10.69 -2.46
CA GLN A 216 -5.12 -11.45 -3.71
C GLN A 216 -3.87 -12.30 -3.82
N LYS A 217 -3.95 -13.53 -4.34
CA LYS A 217 -2.74 -14.35 -4.60
C LYS A 217 -1.73 -13.55 -5.45
N TYR A 218 -0.43 -13.77 -5.22
CA TYR A 218 0.65 -12.99 -5.87
C TYR A 218 0.54 -12.86 -7.40
N ASP A 219 0.00 -13.88 -8.08
CA ASP A 219 -0.18 -13.93 -9.54
C ASP A 219 -1.51 -13.33 -10.03
N GLY A 220 -2.30 -12.73 -9.13
CA GLY A 220 -3.61 -12.16 -9.43
C GLY A 220 -4.72 -13.20 -9.62
N THR A 221 -4.44 -14.50 -9.42
CA THR A 221 -5.45 -15.56 -9.59
C THR A 221 -6.16 -15.89 -8.28
N GLY A 222 -7.33 -16.54 -8.37
CA GLY A 222 -8.08 -16.96 -7.19
C GLY A 222 -9.00 -15.87 -6.61
N PRO A 223 -9.71 -16.18 -5.51
CA PRO A 223 -10.65 -15.26 -4.90
C PRO A 223 -9.93 -14.12 -4.18
N GLU A 224 -10.47 -12.92 -4.34
CA GLU A 224 -10.08 -11.76 -3.54
C GLU A 224 -10.72 -11.84 -2.15
N LYS A 225 -9.98 -11.46 -1.11
CA LYS A 225 -10.50 -11.29 0.24
C LYS A 225 -10.30 -9.83 0.66
N LYS A 226 -11.31 -9.23 1.29
CA LYS A 226 -11.25 -7.86 1.81
C LYS A 226 -11.44 -7.83 3.31
N GLU A 227 -10.77 -6.91 3.99
CA GLU A 227 -10.91 -6.65 5.43
C GLU A 227 -10.96 -5.15 5.72
N ILE A 228 -11.64 -4.77 6.80
CA ILE A 228 -11.71 -3.39 7.29
C ILE A 228 -10.91 -3.29 8.58
N LEU A 229 -9.94 -2.38 8.60
CA LEU A 229 -9.19 -1.99 9.78
C LEU A 229 -9.55 -0.56 10.19
N TYR A 230 -9.40 -0.27 11.47
CA TYR A 230 -9.65 1.06 12.05
C TYR A 230 -8.34 1.64 12.57
N LYS A 231 -7.92 2.80 12.04
CA LYS A 231 -6.72 3.49 12.53
C LYS A 231 -6.98 4.42 13.71
N ASN A 232 -8.25 4.74 14.01
CA ASN A 232 -8.62 5.54 15.18
C ASN A 232 -8.04 4.99 16.51
N LYS A 233 -8.03 5.82 17.55
CA LYS A 233 -7.46 5.47 18.87
C LYS A 233 -8.02 4.18 19.47
N SER A 234 -9.26 3.85 19.16
CA SER A 234 -9.97 2.68 19.72
C SER A 234 -9.77 1.40 18.91
N LYS A 235 -9.20 1.49 17.68
CA LYS A 235 -9.03 0.37 16.74
C LYS A 235 -10.32 -0.41 16.45
N LYS A 236 -11.46 0.27 16.57
CA LYS A 236 -12.80 -0.24 16.30
C LYS A 236 -13.74 0.92 16.01
N PHE A 237 -14.91 0.63 15.48
CA PHE A 237 -15.96 1.64 15.30
C PHE A 237 -16.33 2.32 16.63
N VAL A 238 -16.31 3.66 16.64
CA VAL A 238 -16.75 4.48 17.76
C VAL A 238 -18.01 5.23 17.33
N TYR A 239 -19.14 4.88 17.95
CA TYR A 239 -20.43 5.48 17.62
C TYR A 239 -20.44 7.00 17.91
N PRO A 240 -20.79 7.87 16.94
CA PRO A 240 -20.81 9.32 17.16
C PRO A 240 -21.91 9.78 18.13
N SER A 241 -21.61 10.76 18.97
CA SER A 241 -22.60 11.37 19.88
C SER A 241 -23.36 12.56 19.28
N ASP A 242 -22.76 13.23 18.29
CA ASP A 242 -23.34 14.36 17.55
C ASP A 242 -24.14 13.83 16.34
N PRO A 243 -25.41 14.24 16.13
CA PRO A 243 -26.18 13.83 14.97
C PRO A 243 -25.52 14.20 13.63
N LYS A 244 -24.78 15.32 13.55
CA LYS A 244 -24.06 15.69 12.32
C LYS A 244 -22.95 14.69 12.00
N ALA A 245 -22.23 14.23 13.02
CA ALA A 245 -21.20 13.20 12.87
C ALA A 245 -21.80 11.83 12.49
N VAL A 246 -23.04 11.53 12.89
CA VAL A 246 -23.75 10.32 12.41
C VAL A 246 -24.01 10.40 10.90
N ILE A 247 -24.43 11.56 10.39
CA ILE A 247 -24.62 11.78 8.94
C ILE A 247 -23.29 11.66 8.19
N LEU A 248 -22.23 12.32 8.68
CA LEU A 248 -20.90 12.25 8.09
C LEU A 248 -20.42 10.80 7.97
N ASN A 249 -20.46 10.04 9.06
CA ASN A 249 -20.07 8.62 9.06
C ASN A 249 -20.93 7.77 8.12
N TYR A 250 -22.23 8.05 8.03
CA TYR A 250 -23.09 7.34 7.09
C TYR A 250 -22.63 7.56 5.64
N LEU A 251 -22.34 8.80 5.26
CA LEU A 251 -21.90 9.15 3.90
C LEU A 251 -20.53 8.56 3.58
N GLU A 252 -19.57 8.66 4.52
CA GLU A 252 -18.24 8.04 4.40
C GLU A 252 -18.36 6.52 4.18
N VAL A 253 -19.15 5.85 5.03
CA VAL A 253 -19.32 4.40 4.96
C VAL A 253 -20.08 3.99 3.70
N ASP A 254 -21.14 4.71 3.31
CA ASP A 254 -21.90 4.41 2.09
C ASP A 254 -21.04 4.49 0.83
N TYR A 255 -20.17 5.51 0.75
CA TYR A 255 -19.21 5.66 -0.33
C TYR A 255 -18.22 4.48 -0.38
N LEU A 256 -17.57 4.16 0.75
CA LEU A 256 -16.60 3.06 0.81
C LEU A 256 -17.23 1.69 0.55
N MET A 257 -18.45 1.46 1.05
CA MET A 257 -19.21 0.25 0.80
C MET A 257 -19.44 0.01 -0.69
N LYS A 258 -19.77 1.06 -1.44
CA LYS A 258 -19.96 0.99 -2.90
C LYS A 258 -18.64 0.80 -3.64
N TRP A 259 -17.60 1.53 -3.22
CA TRP A 259 -16.32 1.49 -3.92
C TRP A 259 -15.65 0.11 -3.82
N PHE A 260 -15.73 -0.53 -2.65
CA PHE A 260 -15.09 -1.84 -2.42
C PHE A 260 -16.02 -3.04 -2.51
N ASP A 261 -17.33 -2.83 -2.71
CA ASP A 261 -18.35 -3.88 -2.60
C ASP A 261 -18.17 -4.71 -1.31
N LEU A 262 -18.06 -4.00 -0.18
CA LEU A 262 -17.69 -4.56 1.12
C LEU A 262 -18.68 -4.09 2.20
N PRO A 263 -19.34 -4.99 2.95
CA PRO A 263 -20.21 -4.57 4.04
C PRO A 263 -19.44 -3.99 5.23
N PHE A 264 -19.81 -2.78 5.63
CA PHE A 264 -19.33 -2.15 6.87
C PHE A 264 -20.32 -2.43 8.01
N PRO A 265 -19.89 -3.05 9.13
CA PRO A 265 -20.78 -3.41 10.24
C PRO A 265 -21.51 -2.23 10.89
N GLU A 266 -20.92 -1.03 10.88
CA GLU A 266 -21.53 0.17 11.47
C GLU A 266 -22.74 0.69 10.70
N MET A 267 -22.89 0.35 9.41
CA MET A 267 -23.98 0.90 8.59
C MET A 267 -25.36 0.60 9.21
N ALA A 268 -25.55 -0.62 9.71
CA ALA A 268 -26.80 -1.02 10.38
C ALA A 268 -27.04 -0.30 11.73
N GLN A 269 -25.98 0.24 12.33
CA GLN A 269 -26.07 1.02 13.57
C GLN A 269 -26.43 2.49 13.28
N LEU A 270 -25.90 3.05 12.19
CA LEU A 270 -26.07 4.45 11.80
C LEU A 270 -27.46 4.73 11.20
N THR A 271 -28.01 3.80 10.43
CA THR A 271 -29.27 3.99 9.71
C THR A 271 -30.30 2.92 10.02
N ASP A 272 -31.57 3.26 9.86
CA ASP A 272 -32.64 2.29 9.81
C ASP A 272 -32.61 1.51 8.49
N PRO A 273 -32.72 0.16 8.50
CA PRO A 273 -32.76 -0.62 7.27
C PRO A 273 -33.82 -0.17 6.28
N ALA A 274 -34.97 0.35 6.74
CA ALA A 274 -36.01 0.87 5.86
C ALA A 274 -35.64 2.23 5.24
N ALA A 275 -34.74 2.98 5.87
CA ALA A 275 -34.20 4.23 5.36
C ALA A 275 -33.05 4.02 4.36
N ARG A 276 -32.48 2.81 4.33
CA ARG A 276 -31.34 2.47 3.47
C ARG A 276 -31.81 2.33 2.02
N GLN A 277 -31.66 3.41 1.27
CA GLN A 277 -31.83 3.39 -0.19
C GLN A 277 -30.47 3.50 -0.87
N THR A 278 -30.34 2.92 -2.06
CA THR A 278 -29.16 3.07 -2.92
C THR A 278 -29.25 4.40 -3.66
N TYR A 279 -29.00 5.49 -2.94
CA TYR A 279 -28.87 6.80 -3.54
C TYR A 279 -27.48 6.99 -4.12
N ASP A 280 -27.36 7.65 -5.26
CA ASP A 280 -26.08 8.19 -5.70
C ASP A 280 -25.90 9.59 -5.13
N PHE A 281 -24.98 9.73 -4.18
CA PHE A 281 -24.69 11.00 -3.53
C PHE A 281 -23.63 11.80 -4.27
N GLU A 282 -22.94 11.23 -5.27
CA GLU A 282 -21.85 11.91 -5.99
C GLU A 282 -22.36 13.11 -6.83
N ASP A 283 -23.65 13.11 -7.17
CA ASP A 283 -24.34 14.26 -7.78
C ASP A 283 -24.52 15.47 -6.83
N ALA A 284 -24.39 15.25 -5.51
CA ALA A 284 -24.69 16.24 -4.47
C ALA A 284 -23.49 16.55 -3.56
N ILE A 285 -22.56 15.61 -3.43
CA ILE A 285 -21.37 15.66 -2.57
C ILE A 285 -20.17 15.17 -3.38
N ASP A 286 -19.09 15.92 -3.34
CA ASP A 286 -17.77 15.56 -3.81
C ASP A 286 -17.06 14.71 -2.75
N PHE A 287 -16.87 13.43 -3.07
CA PHE A 287 -16.15 12.49 -2.23
C PHE A 287 -14.64 12.48 -2.48
N SER A 288 -14.10 13.37 -3.33
CA SER A 288 -12.65 13.52 -3.55
C SER A 288 -11.88 13.78 -2.25
N GLY A 289 -12.53 14.41 -1.27
CA GLY A 289 -12.02 14.59 0.08
C GLY A 289 -11.78 13.30 0.87
N LEU A 290 -12.35 12.17 0.44
CA LEU A 290 -12.07 10.84 0.98
C LEU A 290 -11.07 10.03 0.16
N ALA A 291 -10.57 10.57 -0.95
CA ALA A 291 -9.55 9.87 -1.73
C ALA A 291 -8.32 9.55 -0.87
N TYR A 292 -7.60 8.52 -1.27
CA TYR A 292 -6.36 8.10 -0.61
C TYR A 292 -5.42 9.29 -0.41
N LEU A 293 -4.91 9.48 0.83
CA LEU A 293 -4.06 10.61 1.24
C LEU A 293 -4.68 12.01 1.17
N SER A 294 -6.00 12.15 0.96
CA SER A 294 -6.65 13.44 1.16
C SER A 294 -6.44 13.93 2.59
N TYR A 295 -6.05 15.18 2.79
CA TYR A 295 -5.80 15.73 4.14
C TYR A 295 -7.05 16.39 4.77
N TRP A 296 -8.18 16.44 4.05
CA TRP A 296 -9.26 17.37 4.35
C TRP A 296 -10.59 16.69 4.71
N GLY A 297 -10.74 15.39 4.43
CA GLY A 297 -11.99 14.64 4.65
C GLY A 297 -13.16 15.18 3.82
N LEU A 298 -14.39 14.77 4.15
CA LEU A 298 -15.59 15.39 3.57
C LEU A 298 -15.87 16.74 4.22
N ASP A 299 -16.00 17.78 3.40
CA ASP A 299 -16.43 19.11 3.84
C ASP A 299 -17.92 19.31 3.59
N LEU A 300 -18.72 19.27 4.66
CA LEU A 300 -20.17 19.28 4.60
C LEU A 300 -20.74 20.49 5.32
N SER A 301 -21.72 21.13 4.69
CA SER A 301 -22.58 22.14 5.29
C SER A 301 -23.85 21.51 5.84
N TYR A 302 -24.22 21.91 7.07
CA TYR A 302 -25.39 21.41 7.78
C TYR A 302 -26.30 22.56 8.20
N GLU A 303 -27.51 22.57 7.67
CA GLU A 303 -28.58 23.47 8.10
C GLU A 303 -29.65 22.68 8.85
N GLU A 304 -29.88 22.99 10.12
CA GLU A 304 -30.99 22.39 10.88
C GLU A 304 -32.29 23.05 10.46
N ILE A 305 -33.13 22.34 9.72
CA ILE A 305 -34.41 22.87 9.22
C ILE A 305 -35.57 22.61 10.18
N SER A 306 -35.43 21.60 11.05
CA SER A 306 -36.39 21.29 12.09
C SER A 306 -35.76 20.38 13.15
N GLY A 307 -36.22 20.47 14.40
CA GLY A 307 -35.83 19.49 15.40
C GLY A 307 -36.12 19.88 16.84
N ASP A 308 -36.04 18.87 17.69
CA ASP A 308 -36.10 18.92 19.16
C ASP A 308 -34.97 18.06 19.76
N GLU A 309 -35.07 17.69 21.04
CA GLU A 309 -34.06 16.89 21.75
C GLU A 309 -33.98 15.42 21.30
N ASN A 310 -35.04 14.89 20.68
CA ASN A 310 -35.18 13.48 20.29
C ASN A 310 -35.29 13.29 18.78
N ARG A 311 -35.55 14.34 18.00
CA ARG A 311 -35.60 14.28 16.54
C ARG A 311 -34.93 15.50 15.92
N LYS A 312 -34.09 15.30 14.91
CA LYS A 312 -33.44 16.36 14.15
C LYS A 312 -33.63 16.14 12.66
N VAL A 313 -33.77 17.23 11.92
CA VAL A 313 -33.84 17.21 10.46
C VAL A 313 -32.79 18.19 9.94
N TYR A 314 -31.85 17.68 9.15
CA TYR A 314 -30.77 18.44 8.56
C TYR A 314 -30.87 18.45 7.05
N LEU A 315 -30.72 19.64 6.47
CA LEU A 315 -30.37 19.81 5.06
C LEU A 315 -28.84 19.80 4.95
N VAL A 316 -28.32 18.92 4.11
CA VAL A 316 -26.88 18.62 3.98
C VAL A 316 -26.42 18.81 2.54
N LYS A 317 -25.28 19.49 2.38
CA LYS A 317 -24.67 19.84 1.09
C LYS A 317 -23.15 19.74 1.18
N GLY A 318 -22.50 19.49 0.05
CA GLY A 318 -21.09 19.79 -0.13
C GLY A 318 -20.77 21.27 0.13
N ASN A 319 -19.61 21.55 0.74
CA ASN A 319 -19.21 22.91 1.14
C ASN A 319 -18.07 23.49 0.28
N SER A 320 -17.55 22.75 -0.70
CA SER A 320 -16.55 23.29 -1.63
C SER A 320 -17.15 24.31 -2.61
N GLU A 321 -16.29 25.22 -3.09
CA GLU A 321 -16.71 26.26 -4.05
C GLU A 321 -17.16 25.64 -5.40
N GLU A 322 -16.59 24.49 -5.78
CA GLU A 322 -17.04 23.74 -6.95
C GLU A 322 -18.39 23.06 -6.72
N GLU A 323 -18.64 22.51 -5.54
CA GLU A 323 -19.94 21.94 -5.17
C GLU A 323 -21.02 23.02 -5.06
N ARG A 324 -20.69 24.23 -4.62
CA ARG A 324 -21.64 25.37 -4.63
C ARG A 324 -22.14 25.71 -6.05
N VAL A 325 -21.33 25.41 -7.07
CA VAL A 325 -21.68 25.59 -8.49
C VAL A 325 -22.34 24.33 -9.08
N ARG A 326 -22.01 23.13 -8.59
CA ARG A 326 -22.56 21.83 -9.07
C ARG A 326 -23.83 21.36 -8.36
N ALA A 327 -24.10 21.81 -7.13
CA ALA A 327 -25.17 21.30 -6.26
C ALA A 327 -26.56 21.69 -6.79
N LYS A 328 -27.05 20.91 -7.75
CA LYS A 328 -28.44 20.89 -8.19
C LYS A 328 -29.33 20.06 -7.26
N LYS A 329 -28.73 19.28 -6.36
CA LYS A 329 -29.43 18.40 -5.43
C LYS A 329 -29.09 18.75 -3.98
N GLU A 330 -30.09 18.74 -3.13
CA GLU A 330 -29.94 18.91 -1.69
C GLU A 330 -30.37 17.61 -0.98
N ILE A 331 -29.64 17.20 0.05
CA ILE A 331 -29.95 15.96 0.78
C ILE A 331 -30.58 16.32 2.11
N THR A 332 -31.75 15.75 2.41
CA THR A 332 -32.38 15.90 3.73
C THR A 332 -32.23 14.61 4.52
N PHE A 333 -31.70 14.72 5.74
CA PHE A 333 -31.59 13.63 6.70
C PHE A 333 -32.53 13.86 7.88
N THR A 334 -33.36 12.87 8.19
CA THR A 334 -34.11 12.83 9.45
C THR A 334 -33.44 11.85 10.41
N LEU A 335 -33.10 12.31 11.61
CA LEU A 335 -32.52 11.51 12.67
C LEU A 335 -33.42 11.48 13.90
N GLU A 336 -33.48 10.33 14.55
CA GLU A 336 -34.16 10.16 15.83
C GLU A 336 -33.22 9.56 16.88
N LYS A 337 -33.41 9.98 18.13
CA LYS A 337 -32.63 9.49 19.26
C LYS A 337 -33.26 8.21 19.82
N GLN A 338 -32.65 7.07 19.53
CA GLN A 338 -33.08 5.75 20.00
C GLN A 338 -32.07 5.20 21.01
N SER A 339 -32.53 4.87 22.23
CA SER A 339 -31.66 4.36 23.30
C SER A 339 -30.42 5.22 23.56
N GLY A 340 -30.57 6.54 23.48
CA GLY A 340 -29.49 7.50 23.70
C GLY A 340 -28.57 7.75 22.49
N LYS A 341 -28.80 7.09 21.35
CA LYS A 341 -28.01 7.24 20.11
C LYS A 341 -28.84 7.88 19.01
N TRP A 342 -28.26 8.79 18.26
CA TRP A 342 -28.89 9.34 17.05
C TRP A 342 -28.81 8.35 15.90
N ARG A 343 -29.93 8.07 15.25
CA ARG A 343 -30.02 7.12 14.13
C ARG A 343 -30.76 7.76 12.96
N ILE A 344 -30.29 7.53 11.75
CA ILE A 344 -30.93 8.04 10.53
C ILE A 344 -32.19 7.21 10.26
N MET A 345 -33.33 7.90 10.15
CA MET A 345 -34.65 7.30 9.95
C MET A 345 -35.19 7.53 8.53
N SER A 346 -34.74 8.58 7.85
CA SER A 346 -35.02 8.80 6.43
C SER A 346 -33.94 9.65 5.77
N ILE A 347 -33.79 9.45 4.46
CA ILE A 347 -32.89 10.20 3.59
C ILE A 347 -33.68 10.54 2.33
N GLU A 348 -33.67 11.81 1.93
CA GLU A 348 -34.39 12.33 0.77
C GLU A 348 -33.45 13.16 -0.11
N LEU A 349 -33.43 12.89 -1.42
CA LEU A 349 -32.75 13.71 -2.42
C LEU A 349 -33.75 14.67 -3.06
N ASN A 350 -33.50 15.97 -2.93
CA ASN A 350 -34.34 17.02 -3.49
C ASN A 350 -33.64 17.66 -4.68
N ASP A 351 -34.24 17.59 -5.87
CA ASP A 351 -33.81 18.38 -7.02
C ASP A 351 -34.21 19.85 -6.80
N LYS A 352 -33.27 20.77 -6.98
CA LYS A 352 -33.61 22.18 -7.22
C LYS A 352 -34.12 22.30 -8.65
N PHE A 353 -35.40 22.64 -8.77
CA PHE A 353 -36.06 23.00 -10.03
C PHE A 353 -35.38 24.17 -10.73
#